data_AF-A0A1E3XE97-F1
#
_entry.id   AF-A0A1E3XE97-F1
#
_cell.length_a   1.000
_cell.length_b   1.000
_cell.length_c   1.000
_cell.angle_alpha   90.00
_cell.angle_beta   90.00
_cell.angle_gamma   90.00
#
_symmetry.space_group_name_H-M   'P 1'
#
loop_
_entity.id
_entity.type
_entity.pdbx_description
1 polymer ?
#
loop_
_entity_poly.entity_id
_entity_poly.type
_entity_poly.pdbx_seq_one_letter_code
_entity_poly.pdbx_strand_id
1 'polypeptide(L)'
;MGHSQYLNLPLIQIADVTGVYGISFIVVIFNAAIADLIEQLWFKGSFKSGIDSVVFSGKKRRLFYFTIIIPCLLLFLVSGYGYFNLRSYKSLQDGPDVCVVQGNIPQGVKINANEKQREEILMKYVGLSLKTLKTAGKEIDLIAWPETMVPGILNIDPDILDRKIDRLSKESVQKLTDVTSANLILGGTAIDVKDNLPLYFNTAFFLIGKENL
;
A
#
# COMPACT_ATOMS: atom_id res chain seq x y z
N MET A 1 4.53 7.74 -12.51
CA MET A 1 3.81 9.02 -12.67
C MET A 1 2.41 8.98 -12.06
N GLY A 2 1.65 7.89 -12.18
CA GLY A 2 0.34 7.78 -11.54
C GLY A 2 0.31 8.03 -10.02
N HIS A 3 1.33 7.56 -9.28
CA HIS A 3 1.43 7.79 -7.82
C HIS A 3 1.58 9.27 -7.41
N SER A 4 2.05 10.16 -8.29
CA SER A 4 2.15 11.59 -7.95
C SER A 4 0.78 12.27 -7.87
N GLN A 5 -0.25 11.65 -8.45
CA GLN A 5 -1.60 12.19 -8.49
C GLN A 5 -2.44 11.76 -7.30
N TYR A 6 -1.85 11.20 -6.23
CA TYR A 6 -2.57 10.61 -5.10
C TYR A 6 -3.50 11.58 -4.34
N LEU A 7 -3.28 12.90 -4.48
CA LEU A 7 -4.14 13.94 -3.91
C LEU A 7 -5.36 14.27 -4.79
N ASN A 8 -5.35 13.89 -6.06
CA ASN A 8 -6.42 14.17 -7.01
C ASN A 8 -7.45 13.04 -7.03
N LEU A 9 -8.27 12.98 -5.97
CA LEU A 9 -9.22 11.88 -5.74
C LEU A 9 -10.11 11.55 -6.96
N PRO A 10 -10.72 12.51 -7.68
CA PRO A 10 -11.54 12.19 -8.85
C PRO A 10 -10.75 11.56 -10.00
N LEU A 11 -9.47 11.90 -10.15
CA LEU A 11 -8.61 11.35 -11.21
C LEU A 11 -8.18 9.92 -10.91
N ILE A 12 -7.91 9.59 -9.63
CA ILE A 12 -7.39 8.28 -9.23
C ILE A 12 -8.45 7.19 -9.36
N GLN A 13 -9.74 7.54 -9.30
CA GLN A 13 -10.81 6.53 -9.29
C GLN A 13 -10.67 5.56 -10.46
N ILE A 14 -10.26 6.00 -11.66
CA ILE A 14 -10.04 5.15 -12.84
C ILE A 14 -9.01 4.02 -12.66
N ALA A 15 -8.22 4.06 -11.59
CA ALA A 15 -7.29 2.99 -11.23
C ALA A 15 -8.02 1.69 -10.88
N ASP A 16 -9.31 1.74 -10.49
CA ASP A 16 -10.13 0.56 -10.27
C ASP A 16 -10.35 -0.29 -11.53
N VAL A 17 -10.42 0.34 -12.70
CA VAL A 17 -10.61 -0.32 -14.01
C VAL A 17 -9.28 -0.55 -14.72
N THR A 18 -8.38 0.43 -14.68
CA THR A 18 -7.17 0.46 -15.53
C THR A 18 -5.87 0.29 -14.76
N GLY A 19 -5.92 0.24 -13.43
CA GLY A 19 -4.75 0.29 -12.57
C GLY A 19 -4.01 1.63 -12.65
N VAL A 20 -2.84 1.69 -11.99
CA VAL A 20 -1.98 2.89 -11.96
C VAL A 20 -1.44 3.25 -13.36
N TYR A 21 -1.41 2.29 -14.28
CA TYR A 21 -0.98 2.48 -15.66
C TYR A 21 -1.91 3.39 -16.45
N GLY A 22 -3.23 3.29 -16.25
CA GLY A 22 -4.19 4.20 -16.89
C GLY A 22 -3.98 5.65 -16.47
N ILE A 23 -3.78 5.90 -15.17
CA ILE A 23 -3.44 7.25 -14.69
C ILE A 23 -2.14 7.75 -15.33
N SER A 24 -1.12 6.89 -15.41
CA SER A 24 0.16 7.26 -16.03
C SER A 24 0.01 7.57 -17.52
N PHE A 25 -0.82 6.84 -18.24
CA PHE A 25 -1.14 7.11 -19.65
C PHE A 25 -1.83 8.46 -19.82
N ILE A 26 -2.79 8.81 -18.96
CA ILE A 26 -3.48 10.11 -18.98
C ILE A 26 -2.49 11.26 -18.79
N VAL A 27 -1.57 11.12 -17.83
CA VAL A 27 -0.54 12.14 -17.59
C VAL A 27 0.36 12.30 -18.82
N VAL A 28 0.78 11.19 -19.45
CA VAL A 28 1.65 11.22 -20.63
C VAL A 28 0.94 11.85 -21.82
N ILE A 29 -0.31 11.45 -22.13
CA ILE A 29 -1.03 11.96 -23.30
C ILE A 29 -1.36 13.45 -23.14
N PHE A 30 -1.67 13.90 -21.92
CA PHE A 30 -1.92 15.30 -21.63
C PHE A 30 -0.64 16.15 -21.75
N ASN A 31 0.47 15.66 -21.19
CA ASN A 31 1.77 16.34 -21.32
C ASN A 31 2.28 16.37 -22.77
N ALA A 32 2.10 15.27 -23.52
CA ALA A 32 2.43 15.21 -24.94
C ALA A 32 1.61 16.23 -25.75
N ALA A 33 0.32 16.39 -25.42
CA ALA A 33 -0.53 17.39 -26.06
C ALA A 33 -0.11 18.83 -25.75
N ILE A 34 0.34 19.11 -24.52
CA ILE A 34 0.91 20.42 -24.16
C ILE A 34 2.21 20.66 -24.92
N ALA A 35 3.09 19.66 -25.00
CA ALA A 35 4.35 19.78 -25.72
C ALA A 35 4.14 20.07 -27.21
N ASP A 36 3.23 19.33 -27.87
CA ASP A 36 2.86 19.55 -29.27
C ASP A 36 2.23 20.96 -29.46
N LEU A 37 1.41 21.42 -28.51
CA LEU A 37 0.87 22.79 -28.53
C LEU A 37 1.96 23.86 -28.43
N ILE A 38 2.94 23.70 -27.54
CA ILE A 38 4.06 24.64 -27.37
C ILE A 38 4.93 24.66 -28.63
N GLU A 39 5.28 23.49 -29.17
CA GLU A 39 6.05 23.36 -30.40
C GLU A 39 5.37 24.11 -31.55
N GLN A 40 4.08 23.90 -31.74
CA GLN A 40 3.33 24.57 -32.80
C GLN A 40 3.22 26.09 -32.62
N LEU A 41 3.18 26.58 -31.38
CA LEU A 41 3.17 28.02 -31.08
C LEU A 41 4.55 28.66 -31.30
N TRP A 42 5.63 27.97 -30.91
CA TRP A 42 7.00 28.45 -31.07
C TRP A 42 7.47 28.41 -32.54
N PHE A 43 7.18 27.33 -33.27
CA PHE A 43 7.58 27.21 -34.68
C PHE A 43 6.74 28.08 -35.63
N LYS A 44 5.52 28.48 -35.26
CA LYS A 44 4.74 29.49 -36.02
C LYS A 44 5.39 30.88 -36.03
N GLY A 45 6.27 31.19 -35.07
CA GLY A 45 6.96 32.48 -34.98
C GLY A 45 8.27 32.58 -35.78
N SER A 46 8.87 31.45 -36.20
CA SER A 46 10.28 31.42 -36.64
C SER A 46 10.55 30.94 -38.08
N PHE A 47 9.52 30.63 -38.88
CA PHE A 47 9.75 30.20 -40.27
C PHE A 47 8.78 30.82 -41.29
N LYS A 48 9.02 32.09 -41.62
CA LYS A 48 8.81 32.58 -43.00
C LYS A 48 10.09 32.26 -43.79
N SER A 49 10.25 31.02 -44.23
CA SER A 49 11.11 30.74 -45.38
C SER A 49 10.46 29.65 -46.21
N GLY A 50 10.34 29.98 -47.50
CA GLY A 50 9.55 29.22 -48.44
C GLY A 50 10.17 27.87 -48.78
N ILE A 51 9.33 27.10 -49.47
CA ILE A 51 9.66 25.90 -50.24
C ILE A 51 9.77 24.64 -49.36
N ASP A 52 8.61 24.04 -49.03
CA ASP A 52 8.17 22.84 -49.75
C ASP A 52 6.80 22.29 -49.30
N SER A 53 6.00 21.98 -50.32
CA SER A 53 4.93 20.97 -50.39
C SER A 53 3.76 21.05 -49.38
N VAL A 54 2.64 21.68 -49.74
CA VAL A 54 1.50 21.06 -50.47
C VAL A 54 0.90 19.88 -49.69
N VAL A 55 -0.25 20.12 -49.00
CA VAL A 55 -1.27 19.20 -48.39
C VAL A 55 -1.72 19.64 -46.97
N PHE A 56 -0.98 20.49 -46.27
CA PHE A 56 -1.08 20.58 -44.80
C PHE A 56 -2.02 21.63 -44.17
N SER A 57 -2.92 22.30 -44.91
CA SER A 57 -3.73 23.40 -44.33
C SER A 57 -5.02 22.95 -43.62
N GLY A 58 -5.70 21.90 -44.11
CA GLY A 58 -6.90 21.32 -43.47
C GLY A 58 -6.59 20.19 -42.48
N LYS A 59 -5.59 19.35 -42.79
CA LYS A 59 -5.18 18.21 -41.94
C LYS A 59 -4.47 18.63 -40.66
N LYS A 60 -3.63 19.69 -40.66
CA LYS A 60 -3.01 20.22 -39.41
C LYS A 60 -4.04 20.80 -38.47
N ARG A 61 -5.07 21.51 -38.97
CA ARG A 61 -6.15 22.02 -38.12
C ARG A 61 -6.94 20.86 -37.49
N ARG A 62 -7.24 19.82 -38.27
CA ARG A 62 -7.94 18.63 -37.80
C ARG A 62 -7.08 17.81 -36.81
N LEU A 63 -5.79 17.59 -37.09
CA LEU A 63 -4.85 16.97 -36.15
C LEU A 63 -4.73 17.80 -34.87
N PHE A 64 -4.59 19.11 -34.97
CA PHE A 64 -4.52 20.03 -33.83
C PHE A 64 -5.75 19.94 -32.92
N TYR A 65 -6.95 19.94 -33.51
CA TYR A 65 -8.17 19.71 -32.77
C TYR A 65 -8.18 18.33 -32.11
N PHE A 66 -7.73 17.27 -32.79
CA PHE A 66 -7.63 15.93 -32.18
C PHE A 66 -6.60 15.86 -31.04
N THR A 67 -5.43 16.50 -31.18
CA THR A 67 -4.38 16.53 -30.15
C THR A 67 -4.88 17.17 -28.85
N ILE A 68 -5.77 18.16 -28.92
CA ILE A 68 -6.29 18.86 -27.73
C ILE A 68 -7.61 18.23 -27.24
N ILE A 69 -8.53 17.92 -28.15
CA ILE A 69 -9.87 17.45 -27.80
C ILE A 69 -9.80 16.08 -27.13
N ILE A 70 -8.98 15.15 -27.66
CA ILE A 70 -8.94 13.78 -27.14
C ILE A 70 -8.44 13.76 -25.68
N PRO A 71 -7.30 14.36 -25.32
CA PRO A 71 -6.82 14.35 -23.94
C PRO A 71 -7.73 15.12 -22.99
N CYS A 72 -8.28 16.27 -23.41
CA CYS A 72 -9.22 17.04 -22.58
C CYS A 72 -10.52 16.27 -22.34
N LEU A 73 -11.08 15.62 -23.37
CA LEU A 73 -12.27 14.79 -23.25
C LEU A 73 -12.01 13.62 -22.31
N LEU A 74 -10.87 12.95 -22.48
CA LEU A 74 -10.50 11.81 -21.65
C LEU A 74 -10.32 12.23 -20.19
N LEU A 75 -9.63 13.35 -19.93
CA LEU A 75 -9.48 13.91 -18.59
C LEU A 75 -10.84 14.28 -17.97
N PHE A 76 -11.75 14.86 -18.76
CA PHE A 76 -13.10 15.20 -18.32
C PHE A 76 -13.91 13.96 -17.95
N LEU A 77 -13.90 12.93 -18.81
CA LEU A 77 -14.61 11.67 -18.57
C LEU A 77 -14.10 10.96 -17.32
N VAL A 78 -12.77 10.89 -17.16
CA VAL A 78 -12.14 10.25 -16.00
C VAL A 78 -12.46 11.01 -14.71
N SER A 79 -12.36 12.34 -14.74
CA SER A 79 -12.68 13.17 -13.57
C SER A 79 -14.17 13.10 -13.23
N GLY A 80 -15.04 13.05 -14.26
CA GLY A 80 -16.48 12.87 -14.10
C GLY A 80 -16.82 11.52 -13.48
N TYR A 81 -16.24 10.44 -14.01
CA TYR A 81 -16.35 9.09 -13.43
C TYR A 81 -15.98 9.10 -11.96
N GLY A 82 -14.81 9.62 -11.60
CA GLY A 82 -14.38 9.61 -10.22
C GLY A 82 -15.21 10.48 -9.30
N TYR A 83 -15.72 11.60 -9.79
CA TYR A 83 -16.65 12.44 -9.03
C TYR A 83 -17.97 11.71 -8.71
N PHE A 84 -18.55 11.00 -9.68
CA PHE A 84 -19.75 10.21 -9.46
C PHE A 84 -19.50 9.01 -8.55
N ASN A 85 -18.34 8.35 -8.68
CA ASN A 85 -17.99 7.21 -7.84
C ASN A 85 -17.82 7.62 -6.37
N LEU A 86 -17.08 8.70 -6.11
CA LEU A 86 -16.87 9.23 -4.76
C LEU A 86 -18.17 9.66 -4.07
N ARG A 87 -19.14 10.17 -4.83
CA ARG A 87 -20.48 10.52 -4.30
C ARG A 87 -21.37 9.32 -4.07
N SER A 88 -21.16 8.25 -4.84
CA SER A 88 -21.95 7.02 -4.74
C SER A 88 -21.49 6.12 -3.60
N TYR A 89 -20.31 6.40 -3.01
CA TYR A 89 -19.83 5.77 -1.81
C TYR A 89 -20.74 6.12 -0.61
N LYS A 90 -21.78 5.31 -0.42
CA LYS A 90 -22.55 5.28 0.83
C LYS A 90 -21.63 4.80 1.94
N SER A 91 -21.84 5.31 3.15
CA SER A 91 -21.18 4.81 4.36
C SER A 91 -21.19 3.29 4.34
N LEU A 92 -20.01 2.67 4.24
CA LEU A 92 -19.87 1.25 4.53
C LEU A 92 -20.39 1.01 5.96
N GLN A 93 -20.88 -0.20 6.25
CA GLN A 93 -21.10 -0.59 7.64
C GLN A 93 -19.79 -0.36 8.41
N ASP A 94 -19.91 0.05 9.67
CA ASP A 94 -18.75 0.20 10.55
C ASP A 94 -17.96 -1.12 10.52
N GLY A 95 -16.70 -1.01 10.11
CA GLY A 95 -15.78 -2.13 10.05
C GLY A 95 -15.26 -2.50 11.45
N PRO A 96 -14.52 -3.61 11.57
CA PRO A 96 -13.91 -4.00 12.83
C PRO A 96 -12.95 -2.92 13.34
N ASP A 97 -12.87 -2.77 14.65
CA ASP A 97 -11.94 -1.86 15.30
C ASP A 97 -10.53 -2.45 15.31
N VAL A 98 -9.67 -1.87 14.46
CA VAL A 98 -8.30 -2.36 14.25
C VAL A 98 -7.27 -1.51 15.01
N CYS A 99 -6.48 -2.16 15.86
CA CYS A 99 -5.30 -1.59 16.47
C CYS A 99 -4.05 -1.91 15.66
N VAL A 100 -3.39 -0.89 15.10
CA VAL A 100 -2.09 -1.04 14.43
C VAL A 100 -0.97 -0.64 15.40
N VAL A 101 -0.09 -1.58 15.73
CA VAL A 101 0.99 -1.35 16.69
C VAL A 101 2.25 -0.90 15.97
N GLN A 102 2.80 0.25 16.34
CA GLN A 102 4.03 0.77 15.73
C GLN A 102 5.14 0.94 16.76
N GLY A 103 6.11 0.02 16.75
CA GLY A 103 7.24 0.06 17.67
C GLY A 103 8.33 1.07 17.30
N ASN A 104 8.35 1.57 16.05
CA ASN A 104 9.40 2.45 15.52
C ASN A 104 10.83 1.94 15.86
N ILE A 105 11.12 0.70 15.48
CA ILE A 105 12.41 0.06 15.75
C ILE A 105 13.41 0.47 14.65
N PRO A 106 14.60 1.01 14.99
CA PRO A 106 15.60 1.36 13.99
C PRO A 106 16.03 0.16 13.15
N GLN A 107 16.12 0.33 11.83
CA GLN A 107 16.35 -0.78 10.90
C GLN A 107 17.69 -1.49 11.12
N GLY A 108 18.75 -0.77 11.51
CA GLY A 108 20.05 -1.35 11.84
C GLY A 108 20.01 -2.25 13.09
N VAL A 109 19.14 -1.95 14.06
CA VAL A 109 18.93 -2.79 15.25
C VAL A 109 18.16 -4.05 14.88
N LYS A 110 17.19 -3.98 13.95
CA LYS A 110 16.43 -5.15 13.49
C LYS A 110 17.33 -6.21 12.83
N ILE A 111 18.29 -5.78 12.02
CA ILE A 111 19.17 -6.69 11.24
C ILE A 111 20.19 -7.40 12.14
N ASN A 112 20.79 -6.67 13.08
CA ASN A 112 21.86 -7.19 13.95
C ASN A 112 21.41 -7.44 15.39
N ALA A 113 20.10 -7.64 15.61
CA ALA A 113 19.55 -7.81 16.95
C ALA A 113 20.14 -9.07 17.60
N ASN A 114 20.82 -8.86 18.73
CA ASN A 114 21.14 -9.95 19.64
C ASN A 114 19.87 -10.47 20.34
N GLU A 115 19.98 -11.59 21.04
CA GLU A 115 18.83 -12.24 21.67
C GLU A 115 18.09 -11.31 22.65
N LYS A 116 18.83 -10.57 23.48
CA LYS A 116 18.25 -9.60 24.42
C LYS A 116 17.47 -8.48 23.71
N GLN A 117 18.00 -7.94 22.61
CA GLN A 117 17.31 -6.93 21.82
C GLN A 117 16.03 -7.48 21.17
N ARG A 118 16.03 -8.75 20.74
CA ARG A 118 14.81 -9.40 20.24
C ARG A 118 13.74 -9.52 21.32
N GLU A 119 14.13 -9.89 22.54
CA GLU A 119 13.22 -9.91 23.68
C GLU A 119 12.68 -8.51 24.00
N GLU A 120 13.53 -7.48 24.01
CA GLU A 120 13.10 -6.09 24.23
C GLU A 120 12.11 -5.60 23.15
N ILE A 121 12.35 -5.96 21.88
CA ILE A 121 11.43 -5.66 20.78
C ILE A 121 10.08 -6.34 21.01
N LEU A 122 10.09 -7.65 21.30
CA LEU A 122 8.86 -8.41 21.57
C LEU A 122 8.07 -7.78 22.72
N MET A 123 8.73 -7.51 23.85
CA MET A 123 8.09 -6.94 25.03
C MET A 123 7.57 -5.53 24.78
N LYS A 124 8.25 -4.73 23.94
CA LYS A 124 7.75 -3.43 23.50
C LYS A 124 6.46 -3.54 22.70
N TYR A 125 6.38 -4.48 21.76
CA TYR A 125 5.15 -4.71 20.98
C TYR A 125 3.99 -5.25 21.83
N VAL A 126 4.26 -6.19 22.73
CA VAL A 126 3.27 -6.69 23.71
C VAL A 126 2.78 -5.55 24.60
N GLY A 127 3.71 -4.75 25.16
CA GLY A 127 3.39 -3.63 26.04
C GLY A 127 2.55 -2.55 25.35
N LEU A 128 2.87 -2.21 24.10
CA LEU A 128 2.07 -1.27 23.30
C LEU A 128 0.68 -1.82 23.02
N SER A 129 0.56 -3.11 22.67
CA SER A 129 -0.73 -3.77 22.42
C SER A 129 -1.63 -3.69 23.66
N LEU A 130 -1.10 -4.04 24.84
CA LEU A 130 -1.84 -3.99 26.11
C LEU A 130 -2.17 -2.56 26.55
N LYS A 131 -1.29 -1.58 26.28
CA LYS A 131 -1.56 -0.18 26.59
C LYS A 131 -2.73 0.35 25.75
N THR A 132 -2.81 -0.03 24.47
CA THR A 132 -3.89 0.43 23.60
C THR A 132 -5.24 -0.06 24.10
N LEU A 133 -5.36 -1.33 24.52
CA LEU A 133 -6.60 -1.84 25.14
C LEU A 133 -7.06 -1.00 26.33
N LYS A 134 -6.14 -0.66 27.23
CA LYS A 134 -6.45 0.15 28.42
C LYS A 134 -6.87 1.58 28.06
N THR A 135 -6.38 2.12 26.94
CA THR A 135 -6.56 3.53 26.58
C THR A 135 -7.73 3.74 25.62
N ALA A 136 -8.07 2.74 24.81
CA ALA A 136 -9.06 2.85 23.74
C ALA A 136 -10.48 3.08 24.27
N GLY A 137 -10.79 2.61 25.48
CA GLY A 137 -12.13 2.74 26.08
C GLY A 137 -13.23 1.99 25.32
N LYS A 138 -12.84 1.09 24.41
CA LYS A 138 -13.70 0.22 23.61
C LYS A 138 -13.00 -1.11 23.32
N GLU A 139 -13.78 -2.11 22.95
CA GLU A 139 -13.26 -3.41 22.52
C GLU A 139 -12.49 -3.26 21.20
N ILE A 140 -11.48 -4.10 21.02
CA ILE A 140 -10.62 -4.11 19.83
C ILE A 140 -10.79 -5.48 19.19
N ASP A 141 -11.27 -5.51 17.94
CA ASP A 141 -11.53 -6.77 17.22
C ASP A 141 -10.25 -7.40 16.66
N LEU A 142 -9.27 -6.56 16.31
CA LEU A 142 -8.04 -6.97 15.63
C LEU A 142 -6.82 -6.15 16.06
N ILE A 143 -5.72 -6.83 16.37
CA ILE A 143 -4.41 -6.23 16.62
C ILE A 143 -3.46 -6.63 15.48
N ALA A 144 -2.88 -5.65 14.80
CA ALA A 144 -1.98 -5.84 13.69
C ALA A 144 -0.54 -5.41 14.06
N TRP A 145 0.41 -6.34 13.92
CA TRP A 145 1.84 -6.06 14.05
C TRP A 145 2.51 -6.00 12.67
N PRO A 146 3.45 -5.06 12.44
CA PRO A 146 4.16 -4.92 11.18
C PRO A 146 5.02 -6.14 10.81
N GLU A 147 5.54 -6.09 9.58
CA GLU A 147 6.39 -7.13 9.00
C GLU A 147 7.64 -7.45 9.86
N THR A 148 7.85 -8.74 10.11
CA THR A 148 8.99 -9.29 10.88
C THR A 148 9.13 -8.65 12.28
N MET A 149 8.02 -8.33 12.95
CA MET A 149 8.04 -7.80 14.31
C MET A 149 7.90 -8.88 15.37
N VAL A 150 7.45 -10.08 14.99
CA VAL A 150 7.61 -11.27 15.83
C VAL A 150 9.02 -11.84 15.59
N PRO A 151 9.91 -11.79 16.59
CA PRO A 151 11.31 -12.21 16.40
C PRO A 151 11.48 -13.74 16.41
N GLY A 152 10.54 -14.47 17.01
CA GLY A 152 10.51 -15.93 17.01
C GLY A 152 9.71 -16.52 15.85
N ILE A 153 9.88 -17.82 15.63
CA ILE A 153 9.20 -18.58 14.57
C ILE A 153 7.98 -19.26 15.15
N LEU A 154 6.81 -18.90 14.64
CA LEU A 154 5.53 -19.30 15.23
C LEU A 154 4.97 -20.62 14.69
N ASN A 155 5.37 -21.03 13.49
CA ASN A 155 4.74 -22.14 12.75
C ASN A 155 5.35 -23.52 13.00
N ILE A 156 6.33 -23.61 13.90
CA ILE A 156 6.98 -24.86 14.29
C ILE A 156 6.89 -25.02 15.81
N ASP A 157 7.16 -26.22 16.28
CA ASP A 157 7.37 -26.44 17.70
C ASP A 157 8.66 -25.72 18.13
N PRO A 158 8.60 -24.79 19.11
CA PRO A 158 9.79 -24.07 19.56
C PRO A 158 10.86 -25.00 20.15
N ASP A 159 10.51 -26.23 20.57
CA ASP A 159 11.46 -27.21 21.08
C ASP A 159 12.34 -27.81 19.98
N ILE A 160 11.93 -27.72 18.70
CA ILE A 160 12.73 -28.21 17.57
C ILE A 160 13.99 -27.37 17.35
N LEU A 161 13.87 -26.04 17.46
CA LEU A 161 15.00 -25.13 17.30
C LEU A 161 15.72 -24.83 18.62
N ASP A 162 15.07 -25.11 19.76
CA ASP A 162 15.52 -24.85 21.12
C ASP A 162 16.03 -23.41 21.35
N ARG A 163 15.39 -22.44 20.69
CA ARG A 163 15.71 -21.01 20.87
C ARG A 163 14.73 -20.38 21.84
N LYS A 164 15.25 -19.73 22.88
CA LYS A 164 14.45 -19.05 23.90
C LYS A 164 13.46 -18.05 23.29
N ILE A 165 13.88 -17.31 22.26
CA ILE A 165 13.03 -16.30 21.60
C ILE A 165 11.80 -16.91 20.89
N ASP A 166 11.87 -18.15 20.42
CA ASP A 166 10.75 -18.83 19.76
C ASP A 166 9.68 -19.19 20.79
N ARG A 167 10.09 -19.79 21.92
CA ARG A 167 9.21 -20.07 23.07
C ARG A 167 8.56 -18.77 23.56
N LEU A 168 9.38 -17.76 23.85
CA LEU A 168 8.90 -16.48 24.38
C LEU A 168 7.92 -15.79 23.41
N SER A 169 8.19 -15.82 22.10
CA SER A 169 7.30 -15.21 21.10
C SER A 169 5.95 -15.93 21.05
N LYS A 170 5.95 -17.27 21.03
CA LYS A 170 4.74 -18.08 20.97
C LYS A 170 3.89 -17.89 22.24
N GLU A 171 4.50 -17.96 23.41
CA GLU A 171 3.83 -17.72 24.70
C GLU A 171 3.29 -16.30 24.82
N SER A 172 4.09 -15.30 24.45
CA SER A 172 3.70 -13.88 24.56
C SER A 172 2.52 -13.55 23.65
N VAL A 173 2.52 -14.09 22.43
CA VAL A 173 1.43 -13.93 21.46
C VAL A 173 0.17 -14.65 21.95
N GLN A 174 0.28 -15.90 22.40
CA GLN A 174 -0.87 -16.65 22.94
C GLN A 174 -1.49 -15.94 24.14
N LYS A 175 -0.65 -15.50 25.08
CA LYS A 175 -1.09 -14.73 26.24
C LYS A 175 -1.74 -13.41 25.85
N LEU A 176 -1.22 -12.75 24.82
CA LEU A 176 -1.83 -11.54 24.29
C LEU A 176 -3.24 -11.85 23.76
N THR A 177 -3.40 -12.89 22.94
CA THR A 177 -4.71 -13.35 22.45
C THR A 177 -5.69 -13.63 23.58
N ASP A 178 -5.24 -14.36 24.61
CA ASP A 178 -6.07 -14.76 25.74
C ASP A 178 -6.51 -13.54 26.58
N VAL A 179 -5.63 -12.55 26.77
CA VAL A 179 -5.94 -11.35 27.58
C VAL A 179 -6.76 -10.33 26.79
N THR A 180 -6.55 -10.20 25.48
CA THR A 180 -7.23 -9.20 24.66
C THR A 180 -8.58 -9.68 24.17
N SER A 181 -8.79 -11.00 24.04
CA SER A 181 -9.89 -11.61 23.27
C SER A 181 -9.95 -11.13 21.81
N ALA A 182 -8.94 -10.39 21.35
CA ALA A 182 -8.84 -9.81 20.01
C ALA A 182 -8.14 -10.78 19.07
N ASN A 183 -8.51 -10.75 17.79
CA ASN A 183 -7.75 -11.43 16.76
C ASN A 183 -6.38 -10.76 16.57
N LEU A 184 -5.38 -11.51 16.11
CA LEU A 184 -4.03 -11.00 15.88
C LEU A 184 -3.57 -11.30 14.45
N ILE A 185 -3.08 -10.29 13.75
CA ILE A 185 -2.32 -10.43 12.50
C ILE A 185 -0.89 -10.00 12.75
N LEU A 186 0.05 -10.92 12.60
CA LEU A 186 1.43 -10.72 13.01
C LEU A 186 2.41 -10.97 11.87
N GLY A 187 3.24 -9.99 11.54
CA GLY A 187 4.36 -10.19 10.63
C GLY A 187 5.53 -10.92 11.30
N GLY A 188 5.96 -12.03 10.72
CA GLY A 188 7.04 -12.87 11.24
C GLY A 188 7.73 -13.70 10.16
N THR A 189 8.64 -14.58 10.59
CA THR A 189 9.29 -15.56 9.71
C THR A 189 8.67 -16.92 9.92
N ALA A 190 8.31 -17.60 8.82
CA ALA A 190 7.95 -19.01 8.84
C ALA A 190 9.09 -19.87 8.30
N ILE A 191 9.23 -21.09 8.80
CA ILE A 191 10.11 -22.11 8.22
C ILE A 191 9.25 -23.23 7.63
N ASP A 192 9.57 -23.64 6.42
CA ASP A 192 9.11 -24.90 5.84
C ASP A 192 10.31 -25.77 5.46
N VAL A 193 10.11 -27.08 5.31
CA VAL A 193 11.16 -28.01 4.89
C VAL A 193 10.77 -28.65 3.57
N LYS A 194 11.56 -28.40 2.53
CA LYS A 194 11.38 -29.00 1.20
C LYS A 194 12.68 -29.62 0.75
N ASP A 195 12.64 -30.89 0.31
CA ASP A 195 13.81 -31.63 -0.17
C ASP A 195 14.98 -31.64 0.86
N ASN A 196 14.64 -31.77 2.15
CA ASN A 196 15.58 -31.68 3.30
C ASN A 196 16.31 -30.33 3.45
N LEU A 197 15.85 -29.27 2.78
CA LEU A 197 16.39 -27.92 2.93
C LEU A 197 15.39 -27.01 3.67
N PRO A 198 15.86 -26.21 4.64
CA PRO A 198 15.01 -25.23 5.31
C PRO A 198 14.75 -24.04 4.37
N LEU A 199 13.48 -23.73 4.17
CA LEU A 199 13.01 -22.56 3.44
C LEU A 199 12.43 -21.53 4.42
N TYR A 200 12.90 -20.29 4.32
CA TYR A 200 12.45 -19.19 5.17
C TYR A 200 11.51 -18.27 4.38
N PHE A 201 10.35 -17.97 4.97
CA PHE A 201 9.33 -17.13 4.35
C PHE A 201 9.00 -15.94 5.24
N ASN A 202 8.86 -14.79 4.61
CA ASN A 202 8.21 -13.64 5.23
C ASN A 202 6.70 -13.87 5.24
N THR A 203 6.11 -13.97 6.42
CA THR A 203 4.75 -14.50 6.60
C THR A 203 3.94 -13.62 7.52
N ALA A 204 2.65 -13.47 7.21
CA ALA A 204 1.65 -12.94 8.13
C ALA A 204 0.93 -14.11 8.81
N PHE A 205 0.99 -14.16 10.13
CA PHE A 205 0.29 -15.14 10.95
C PHE A 205 -1.04 -14.57 11.43
N PHE A 206 -2.10 -15.35 11.33
CA PHE A 206 -3.41 -15.02 11.87
C PHE A 206 -3.71 -15.91 13.08
N LEU A 207 -3.99 -15.30 14.24
CA LEU A 207 -4.42 -16.01 15.43
C LEU A 207 -5.80 -15.51 15.85
N ILE A 208 -6.68 -16.45 16.17
CA ILE A 208 -8.07 -16.18 16.54
C ILE A 208 -8.14 -15.93 18.05
N GLY A 209 -8.79 -14.82 18.43
CA GLY A 209 -9.16 -14.51 19.80
C GLY A 209 -10.06 -15.60 20.39
N LYS A 210 -9.85 -16.00 21.65
CA LYS A 210 -10.87 -16.83 22.31
C LYS A 210 -12.08 -15.96 22.63
N GLU A 211 -13.25 -16.36 22.17
CA GLU A 211 -14.51 -15.80 22.65
C GLU A 211 -14.67 -16.21 24.13
N ASN A 212 -14.89 -15.22 25.00
CA ASN A 212 -15.30 -15.49 26.37
C ASN A 212 -16.76 -15.99 26.32
N LEU A 213 -16.95 -17.30 26.36
CA LEU A 213 -18.25 -17.96 26.57
C LEU A 213 -18.82 -17.68 27.97
#